data_AF-A0A4Y9G083-F1
#
_entry.id   AF-A0A4Y9G083-F1
#
_cell.length_a   1.000
_cell.length_b   1.000
_cell.length_c   1.000
_cell.angle_alpha   90.00
_cell.angle_beta   90.00
_cell.angle_gamma   90.00
#
_symmetry.space_group_name_H-M   'P 1'
#
loop_
_entity.id
_entity.type
_entity.pdbx_description
1 polymer ?
#
loop_
_entity_poly.entity_id
_entity_poly.type
_entity_poly.pdbx_seq_one_letter_code
_entity_poly.pdbx_strand_id
1 'polypeptide(L)'
;MTSAPYGLLLDVDGPLASTVTRSIRIPSIADDLVAIANSGCPVVFNTGRSDAFLAEQVIPELVRAGLAADAPVWGIGEKGASWFTVTNGRIGAVQVDETIAVPADLVAACRAIVEQHRDLMFWDATKRTMVSLEQNLDVENADFLGRRAQVTAELDAAIASLGLADRFYTVPTVISIDLEHRTAGKALGAERAVRLVGERMEVPRRWFTAGDSHGDYDMAAWLHDAGYDATHLDVRPSGDQPETAFTVLREIPTFAEGHAEDDITASYLTRWRAELAV
;
A
#
# COMPACT_ATOMS: atom_id res chain seq x y z
N MET A 1 -24.75 -19.15 -1.96
CA MET A 1 -24.34 -17.89 -1.30
C MET A 1 -24.35 -16.82 -2.38
N THR A 2 -24.85 -15.63 -2.11
CA THR A 2 -24.80 -14.53 -3.08
C THR A 2 -23.39 -13.95 -3.04
N SER A 3 -22.69 -13.99 -4.17
CA SER A 3 -21.39 -13.33 -4.33
C SER A 3 -21.51 -11.84 -4.01
N ALA A 4 -20.49 -11.27 -3.38
CA ALA A 4 -20.45 -9.83 -3.13
C ALA A 4 -20.51 -9.08 -4.48
N PRO A 5 -21.22 -7.95 -4.57
CA PRO A 5 -21.37 -7.23 -5.83
C PRO A 5 -20.02 -6.71 -6.36
N TYR A 6 -19.07 -6.41 -5.47
CA TYR A 6 -17.71 -6.03 -5.84
C TYR A 6 -16.74 -6.17 -4.66
N GLY A 7 -15.44 -6.13 -4.95
CA GLY A 7 -14.36 -5.96 -3.97
C GLY A 7 -13.64 -4.62 -4.12
N LEU A 8 -13.03 -4.14 -3.04
CA LEU A 8 -12.12 -3.00 -3.03
C LEU A 8 -10.68 -3.48 -2.76
N LEU A 9 -9.73 -3.01 -3.57
CA LEU A 9 -8.30 -3.23 -3.38
C LEU A 9 -7.56 -1.90 -3.49
N LEU A 10 -7.24 -1.29 -2.36
CA LEU A 10 -6.92 0.13 -2.27
C LEU A 10 -5.50 0.35 -1.76
N ASP A 11 -4.77 1.27 -2.37
CA ASP A 11 -3.62 1.86 -1.67
C ASP A 11 -4.09 2.72 -0.49
N VAL A 12 -3.16 3.02 0.41
CA VAL A 12 -3.40 3.80 1.61
C VAL A 12 -2.90 5.23 1.46
N ASP A 13 -1.61 5.43 1.18
CA ASP A 13 -1.03 6.77 1.01
C ASP A 13 -1.59 7.40 -0.27
N GLY A 14 -2.17 8.59 -0.18
CA GLY A 14 -2.83 9.27 -1.29
C GLY A 14 -4.35 9.02 -1.29
N PRO A 15 -4.85 7.85 -1.73
CA PRO A 15 -6.29 7.61 -1.81
C PRO A 15 -7.03 7.65 -0.47
N LEU A 16 -6.43 7.14 0.61
CA LEU A 16 -7.14 6.99 1.89
C LEU A 16 -6.56 7.88 3.00
N ALA A 17 -5.24 8.01 3.03
CA ALA A 17 -4.51 8.78 4.02
C ALA A 17 -3.67 9.85 3.34
N SER A 18 -3.65 11.05 3.92
CA SER A 18 -2.83 12.14 3.42
C SER A 18 -1.35 11.72 3.39
N THR A 19 -0.67 11.95 2.27
CA THR A 19 0.78 11.72 2.14
C THR A 19 1.61 12.64 3.05
N VAL A 20 1.00 13.70 3.58
CA VAL A 20 1.62 14.67 4.49
C VAL A 20 1.41 14.27 5.95
N THR A 21 0.15 14.13 6.39
CA THR A 21 -0.16 13.86 7.81
C THR A 21 -0.17 12.37 8.15
N ARG A 22 -0.14 11.50 7.13
CA ARG A 22 -0.18 10.04 7.24
C ARG A 22 -1.39 9.52 8.03
N SER A 23 -2.52 10.22 7.88
CA SER A 23 -3.77 9.94 8.59
C SER A 23 -4.97 10.02 7.65
N ILE A 24 -6.05 9.31 7.97
CA ILE A 24 -7.35 9.47 7.30
C ILE A 24 -7.96 10.80 7.76
N ARG A 25 -7.92 11.80 6.88
CA ARG A 25 -8.39 13.16 7.19
C ARG A 25 -9.89 13.31 7.04
N ILE A 26 -10.47 12.62 6.05
CA ILE A 26 -11.87 12.77 5.66
C ILE A 26 -12.71 11.70 6.38
N PRO A 27 -13.60 12.07 7.31
CA PRO A 27 -14.36 11.09 8.09
C PRO A 27 -15.18 10.10 7.25
N SER A 28 -15.74 10.56 6.12
CA SER A 28 -16.57 9.72 5.26
C SER A 28 -15.83 8.54 4.64
N ILE A 29 -14.50 8.60 4.51
CA ILE A 29 -13.70 7.47 4.03
C ILE A 29 -13.89 6.26 4.94
N ALA A 30 -13.70 6.45 6.25
CA ALA A 30 -13.87 5.36 7.22
C ALA A 30 -15.33 4.89 7.27
N ASP A 31 -16.29 5.83 7.30
CA ASP A 31 -17.72 5.52 7.32
C ASP A 31 -18.17 4.69 6.10
N ASP A 32 -17.71 5.06 4.91
CA ASP A 32 -18.08 4.39 3.67
C ASP A 32 -17.38 3.04 3.50
N LEU A 33 -16.08 2.95 3.84
CA LEU A 33 -15.36 1.67 3.87
C LEU A 33 -16.02 0.68 4.83
N VAL A 34 -16.41 1.14 6.03
CA VAL A 34 -17.11 0.31 7.01
C VAL A 34 -18.49 -0.11 6.49
N ALA A 35 -19.25 0.79 5.89
CA ALA A 35 -20.56 0.46 5.34
C ALA A 35 -20.46 -0.60 4.22
N ILE A 36 -19.46 -0.47 3.34
CA ILE A 36 -19.18 -1.42 2.26
C ILE A 36 -18.71 -2.76 2.82
N ALA A 37 -17.80 -2.77 3.79
CA ALA A 37 -17.33 -4.00 4.40
C ALA A 37 -18.46 -4.72 5.15
N ASN A 38 -19.25 -3.98 5.94
CA ASN A 38 -20.37 -4.53 6.71
C ASN A 38 -21.51 -5.05 5.81
N SER A 39 -21.59 -4.65 4.53
CA SER A 39 -22.51 -5.25 3.55
C SER A 39 -21.98 -6.57 2.94
N GLY A 40 -20.78 -7.01 3.34
CA GLY A 40 -20.14 -8.23 2.87
C GLY A 40 -19.21 -8.05 1.67
N CYS A 41 -18.92 -6.83 1.22
CA CYS A 41 -17.93 -6.60 0.15
C CYS A 41 -16.51 -6.64 0.71
N PRO A 42 -15.58 -7.43 0.14
CA PRO A 42 -14.22 -7.47 0.64
C PRO A 42 -13.51 -6.13 0.46
N VAL A 43 -12.88 -5.63 1.52
CA VAL A 43 -12.03 -4.43 1.51
C VAL A 43 -10.61 -4.83 1.84
N VAL A 44 -9.70 -4.64 0.90
CA VAL A 44 -8.29 -5.02 1.05
C VAL A 44 -7.42 -3.78 0.88
N PHE A 45 -6.59 -3.49 1.88
CA PHE A 45 -5.53 -2.48 1.77
C PHE A 45 -4.28 -3.13 1.19
N ASN A 46 -3.68 -2.54 0.16
CA ASN A 46 -2.46 -3.01 -0.48
C ASN A 46 -1.47 -1.86 -0.63
N THR A 47 -0.49 -1.80 0.29
CA THR A 47 0.35 -0.63 0.49
C THR A 47 1.83 -1.00 0.59
N GLY A 48 2.71 -0.02 0.34
CA GLY A 48 4.14 -0.13 0.68
C GLY A 48 4.43 0.03 2.18
N ARG A 49 3.44 0.46 2.98
CA ARG A 49 3.57 0.60 4.44
C ARG A 49 3.63 -0.75 5.15
N SER A 50 4.12 -0.73 6.38
CA SER A 50 4.13 -1.90 7.26
C SER A 50 2.73 -2.24 7.78
N ASP A 51 2.55 -3.45 8.26
CA ASP A 51 1.34 -3.86 8.98
C ASP A 51 1.16 -3.05 10.28
N ALA A 52 2.25 -2.65 10.93
CA ALA A 52 2.20 -1.80 12.11
C ALA A 52 1.53 -0.45 11.80
N PHE A 53 1.89 0.16 10.66
CA PHE A 53 1.23 1.38 10.19
C PHE A 53 -0.27 1.18 10.00
N LEU A 54 -0.69 0.09 9.33
CA LEU A 54 -2.11 -0.21 9.15
C LEU A 54 -2.82 -0.40 10.51
N ALA A 55 -2.19 -1.12 11.44
CA ALA A 55 -2.73 -1.39 12.77
C ALA A 55 -2.90 -0.13 13.63
N GLU A 56 -2.04 0.87 13.44
CA GLU A 56 -2.00 2.08 14.25
C GLU A 56 -2.78 3.24 13.62
N GLN A 57 -2.77 3.36 12.28
CA GLN A 57 -3.29 4.55 11.58
C GLN A 57 -4.58 4.30 10.80
N VAL A 58 -4.85 3.06 10.37
CA VAL A 58 -5.99 2.76 9.48
C VAL A 58 -7.08 1.98 10.20
N ILE A 59 -6.73 0.82 10.78
CA ILE A 59 -7.73 -0.06 11.41
C ILE A 59 -8.47 0.62 12.58
N PRO A 60 -7.83 1.41 13.46
CA PRO A 60 -8.55 2.09 14.54
C PRO A 60 -9.63 3.06 14.05
N GLU A 61 -9.43 3.69 12.89
CA GLU A 61 -10.41 4.58 12.26
C GLU A 61 -11.66 3.80 11.82
N LEU A 62 -11.48 2.64 11.19
CA LEU A 62 -12.59 1.76 10.81
C LEU A 62 -13.36 1.25 12.03
N VAL A 63 -12.64 0.87 13.09
CA VAL A 63 -13.27 0.41 14.35
C VAL A 63 -14.13 1.52 14.95
N ARG A 64 -13.63 2.76 14.96
CA ARG A 64 -14.38 3.91 15.47
C ARG A 64 -15.63 4.21 14.63
N ALA A 65 -15.54 4.00 13.32
CA ALA A 65 -16.66 4.11 12.39
C ALA A 65 -17.65 2.92 12.46
N GLY A 66 -17.38 1.90 13.29
CA GLY A 66 -18.31 0.80 13.55
C GLY A 66 -18.08 -0.46 12.71
N LEU A 67 -16.82 -0.77 12.39
CA LEU A 67 -16.46 -2.02 11.70
C LEU A 67 -17.00 -3.25 12.44
N ALA A 68 -17.79 -4.08 11.75
CA ALA A 68 -18.31 -5.30 12.32
C ALA A 68 -17.19 -6.31 12.62
N ALA A 69 -17.41 -7.14 13.64
CA ALA A 69 -16.43 -8.11 14.12
C ALA A 69 -15.96 -9.10 13.03
N ASP A 70 -16.85 -9.45 12.12
CA ASP A 70 -16.66 -10.39 11.03
C ASP A 70 -16.64 -9.71 9.65
N ALA A 71 -16.47 -8.38 9.59
CA ALA A 71 -16.33 -7.69 8.32
C ALA A 71 -15.16 -8.30 7.47
N PRO A 72 -15.32 -8.43 6.15
CA PRO A 72 -14.30 -8.97 5.25
C PRO A 72 -13.25 -7.90 4.95
N VAL A 73 -12.36 -7.65 5.92
CA VAL A 73 -11.26 -6.67 5.79
C VAL A 73 -9.90 -7.36 5.93
N TRP A 74 -8.98 -7.02 5.03
CA TRP A 74 -7.60 -7.50 5.04
C TRP A 74 -6.62 -6.36 4.84
N GLY A 75 -5.42 -6.55 5.36
CA GLY A 75 -4.28 -5.68 5.10
C GLY A 75 -3.16 -6.45 4.44
N ILE A 76 -2.56 -5.84 3.44
CA ILE A 76 -1.38 -6.31 2.72
C ILE A 76 -0.36 -5.18 2.77
N GLY A 77 0.71 -5.41 3.52
CA GLY A 77 1.81 -4.48 3.70
C GLY A 77 2.99 -4.80 2.79
N GLU A 78 3.93 -3.86 2.73
CA GLU A 78 5.23 -4.05 2.09
C GLU A 78 5.12 -4.55 0.64
N LYS A 79 4.17 -3.99 -0.12
CA LYS A 79 3.90 -4.31 -1.53
C LYS A 79 3.66 -5.81 -1.75
N GLY A 80 2.74 -6.37 -0.99
CA GLY A 80 2.37 -7.77 -1.10
C GLY A 80 3.05 -8.67 -0.10
N ALA A 81 4.10 -8.24 0.59
CA ALA A 81 5.02 -9.15 1.26
C ALA A 81 4.62 -9.60 2.67
N SER A 82 3.81 -8.79 3.35
CA SER A 82 3.18 -9.15 4.63
C SER A 82 1.67 -8.99 4.51
N TRP A 83 0.91 -9.79 5.27
CA TRP A 83 -0.55 -9.71 5.23
C TRP A 83 -1.21 -10.20 6.50
N PHE A 84 -2.43 -9.73 6.73
CA PHE A 84 -3.26 -10.15 7.85
C PHE A 84 -4.75 -10.02 7.52
N THR A 85 -5.56 -10.71 8.31
CA THR A 85 -7.02 -10.53 8.33
C THR A 85 -7.41 -9.69 9.54
N VAL A 86 -8.38 -8.80 9.38
CA VAL A 86 -8.98 -8.08 10.51
C VAL A 86 -10.09 -8.93 11.10
N THR A 87 -10.10 -9.09 12.42
CA THR A 87 -11.13 -9.85 13.13
C THR A 87 -11.39 -9.20 14.48
N ASN A 88 -12.66 -9.05 14.84
CA ASN A 88 -13.09 -8.33 16.05
C ASN A 88 -12.48 -6.91 16.15
N GLY A 89 -12.40 -6.22 15.01
CA GLY A 89 -11.80 -4.87 14.95
C GLY A 89 -10.30 -4.82 15.26
N ARG A 90 -9.58 -5.94 15.14
CA ARG A 90 -8.14 -6.01 15.41
C ARG A 90 -7.43 -6.70 14.26
N ILE A 91 -6.19 -6.31 14.01
CA ILE A 91 -5.32 -7.07 13.12
C ILE A 91 -5.07 -8.47 13.71
N GLY A 92 -5.20 -9.50 12.87
CA GLY A 92 -4.87 -10.88 13.21
C GLY A 92 -3.36 -11.12 13.22
N ALA A 93 -2.97 -12.40 13.28
CA ALA A 93 -1.58 -12.80 13.19
C ALA A 93 -1.03 -12.45 11.80
N VAL A 94 0.00 -11.60 11.76
CA VAL A 94 0.60 -11.18 10.51
C VAL A 94 1.43 -12.31 9.93
N GLN A 95 1.16 -12.61 8.67
CA GLN A 95 1.91 -13.54 7.85
C GLN A 95 2.95 -12.76 7.05
N VAL A 96 4.09 -13.40 6.79
CA VAL A 96 5.22 -12.83 6.09
C VAL A 96 5.69 -13.83 5.04
N ASP A 97 6.01 -13.34 3.85
CA ASP A 97 6.60 -14.16 2.80
C ASP A 97 8.12 -14.19 2.97
N GLU A 98 8.59 -15.22 3.66
CA GLU A 98 10.02 -15.43 3.93
C GLU A 98 10.86 -15.61 2.66
N THR A 99 10.24 -15.90 1.50
CA THR A 99 10.98 -16.08 0.25
C THR A 99 11.48 -14.76 -0.34
N ILE A 100 10.85 -13.65 0.05
CA ILE A 100 11.17 -12.29 -0.39
C ILE A 100 11.78 -11.44 0.73
N ALA A 101 11.86 -11.97 1.95
CA ALA A 101 12.52 -11.29 3.07
C ALA A 101 14.02 -11.08 2.79
N VAL A 102 14.53 -9.92 3.21
CA VAL A 102 15.95 -9.59 3.06
C VAL A 102 16.81 -10.53 3.93
N PRO A 103 17.80 -11.24 3.34
CA PRO A 103 18.67 -12.13 4.10
C PRO A 103 19.42 -11.42 5.23
N ALA A 104 19.66 -12.12 6.34
CA ALA A 104 20.28 -11.54 7.54
C ALA A 104 21.63 -10.86 7.28
N ASP A 105 22.46 -11.42 6.40
CA ASP A 105 23.76 -10.84 6.05
C ASP A 105 23.60 -9.50 5.32
N LEU A 106 22.60 -9.37 4.45
CA LEU A 106 22.30 -8.11 3.76
C LEU A 106 21.69 -7.09 4.73
N VAL A 107 20.81 -7.54 5.64
CA VAL A 107 20.30 -6.68 6.73
C VAL A 107 21.45 -6.13 7.58
N ALA A 108 22.42 -6.97 7.96
CA ALA A 108 23.58 -6.56 8.73
C ALA A 108 24.43 -5.53 7.98
N ALA A 109 24.65 -5.74 6.68
CA ALA A 109 25.36 -4.78 5.83
C ALA A 109 24.62 -3.42 5.75
N CYS A 110 23.31 -3.43 5.51
CA CYS A 110 22.50 -2.21 5.49
C CYS A 110 22.49 -1.49 6.85
N ARG A 111 22.48 -2.23 7.97
CA ARG A 111 22.60 -1.64 9.31
C ARG A 111 23.95 -0.96 9.54
N ALA A 112 25.04 -1.52 9.01
CA ALA A 112 26.35 -0.87 9.09
C ALA A 112 26.37 0.42 8.25
N ILE A 113 25.77 0.42 7.07
CA ILE A 113 25.65 1.60 6.20
C ILE A 113 24.83 2.71 6.87
N VAL A 114 23.63 2.40 7.38
CA VAL A 114 22.81 3.44 8.04
C VAL A 114 23.48 4.00 9.30
N GLU A 115 24.26 3.21 10.05
CA GLU A 115 25.01 3.73 11.20
C GLU A 115 26.09 4.76 10.78
N GLN A 116 26.73 4.56 9.61
CA GLN A 116 27.67 5.53 9.03
C GLN A 116 26.97 6.81 8.55
N HIS A 117 25.66 6.72 8.27
CA HIS A 117 24.81 7.80 7.77
C HIS A 117 23.72 8.21 8.76
N ARG A 118 23.90 7.94 10.06
CA ARG A 118 22.88 8.19 11.09
C ARG A 118 22.56 9.66 11.29
N ASP A 119 23.46 10.54 10.85
CA ASP A 119 23.26 11.98 10.82
C ASP A 119 22.24 12.40 9.76
N LEU A 120 22.01 11.55 8.76
CA LEU A 120 21.12 11.79 7.63
C LEU A 120 19.82 10.97 7.72
N MET A 121 19.92 9.72 8.17
CA MET A 121 18.86 8.72 8.03
C MET A 121 18.73 7.83 9.26
N PHE A 122 17.57 7.22 9.42
CA PHE A 122 17.34 6.17 10.41
C PHE A 122 16.76 4.91 9.77
N TRP A 123 16.88 3.79 10.49
CA TRP A 123 16.32 2.50 10.10
C TRP A 123 14.84 2.41 10.50
N ASP A 124 13.94 2.19 9.55
CA ASP A 124 12.56 1.82 9.87
C ASP A 124 12.48 0.35 10.31
N ALA A 125 12.31 0.14 11.62
CA ALA A 125 12.24 -1.18 12.22
C ALA A 125 10.86 -1.85 12.09
N THR A 126 9.87 -1.16 11.50
CA THR A 126 8.51 -1.70 11.37
C THR A 126 8.36 -2.62 10.15
N LYS A 127 9.21 -2.48 9.14
CA LYS A 127 9.21 -3.35 7.95
C LYS A 127 9.91 -4.68 8.20
N ARG A 128 9.36 -5.77 7.67
CA ARG A 128 9.77 -7.15 7.92
C ARG A 128 10.50 -7.80 6.76
N THR A 129 10.12 -7.45 5.54
CA THR A 129 10.57 -8.10 4.30
C THR A 129 11.41 -7.22 3.40
N MET A 130 11.39 -5.90 3.63
CA MET A 130 12.23 -4.92 2.96
C MET A 130 13.04 -4.12 3.98
N VAL A 131 14.17 -3.56 3.53
CA VAL A 131 14.88 -2.54 4.30
C VAL A 131 14.37 -1.18 3.87
N SER A 132 14.15 -0.29 4.83
CA SER A 132 13.84 1.11 4.56
C SER A 132 14.69 2.00 5.43
N LEU A 133 15.46 2.86 4.76
CA LEU A 133 16.22 3.92 5.40
C LEU A 133 15.45 5.22 5.15
N GLU A 134 14.93 5.82 6.21
CA GLU A 134 14.10 7.03 6.15
C GLU A 134 14.95 8.25 6.55
N GLN A 135 14.71 9.38 5.90
CA GLN A 135 15.35 10.66 6.24
C GLN A 135 14.99 11.06 7.68
N ASN A 136 15.98 11.54 8.43
CA ASN A 136 15.74 12.12 9.75
C ASN A 136 14.85 13.37 9.67
N LEU A 137 13.93 13.54 10.62
CA LEU A 137 12.96 14.64 10.61
C LEU A 137 13.59 16.03 10.80
N ASP A 138 14.76 16.10 11.41
CA ASP A 138 15.53 17.33 11.68
C ASP A 138 16.56 17.65 10.59
N VAL A 139 16.63 16.84 9.53
CA VAL A 139 17.52 17.06 8.39
C VAL A 139 16.76 17.77 7.27
N GLU A 140 17.36 18.80 6.69
CA GLU A 140 16.81 19.47 5.50
C GLU A 140 16.77 18.51 4.31
N ASN A 141 15.66 18.48 3.58
CA ASN A 141 15.49 17.53 2.47
C ASN A 141 16.56 17.72 1.37
N ALA A 142 17.06 18.94 1.17
CA ALA A 142 18.15 19.20 0.23
C ALA A 142 19.45 18.47 0.60
N ASP A 143 19.76 18.34 1.89
CA ASP A 143 20.95 17.63 2.37
C ASP A 143 20.81 16.11 2.16
N PHE A 144 19.61 15.57 2.40
CA PHE A 144 19.27 14.19 2.06
C PHE A 144 19.44 13.94 0.57
N LEU A 145 18.80 14.73 -0.29
CA LEU A 145 18.88 14.57 -1.74
C LEU A 145 20.32 14.68 -2.25
N GLY A 146 21.15 15.53 -1.63
CA GLY A 146 22.57 15.68 -1.96
C GLY A 146 23.42 14.43 -1.65
N ARG A 147 23.06 13.63 -0.65
CA ARG A 147 23.76 12.39 -0.24
C ARG A 147 23.06 11.10 -0.65
N ARG A 148 21.79 11.16 -1.09
CA ARG A 148 20.96 9.99 -1.43
C ARG A 148 21.63 9.06 -2.43
N ALA A 149 22.23 9.61 -3.49
CA ALA A 149 22.91 8.83 -4.52
C ALA A 149 24.12 8.05 -3.97
N GLN A 150 24.86 8.63 -3.02
CA GLN A 150 25.98 7.96 -2.37
C GLN A 150 25.49 6.75 -1.56
N VAL A 151 24.51 6.94 -0.67
CA VAL A 151 23.97 5.85 0.16
C VAL A 151 23.34 4.75 -0.70
N THR A 152 22.64 5.14 -1.78
CA THR A 152 22.07 4.19 -2.74
C THR A 152 23.16 3.32 -3.36
N ALA A 153 24.28 3.92 -3.79
CA ALA A 153 25.40 3.18 -4.36
C ALA A 153 26.09 2.23 -3.36
N GLU A 154 26.17 2.62 -2.08
CA GLU A 154 26.69 1.74 -1.02
C GLU A 154 25.79 0.54 -0.77
N LEU A 155 24.46 0.74 -0.77
CA LEU A 155 23.48 -0.34 -0.68
C LEU A 155 23.53 -1.27 -1.90
N ASP A 156 23.61 -0.72 -3.11
CA ASP A 156 23.76 -1.51 -4.34
C ASP A 156 25.06 -2.33 -4.33
N ALA A 157 26.16 -1.75 -3.83
CA ALA A 157 27.43 -2.46 -3.66
C ALA A 157 27.31 -3.61 -2.64
N ALA A 158 26.57 -3.40 -1.54
CA ALA A 158 26.29 -4.46 -0.57
C ALA A 158 25.48 -5.61 -1.18
N ILE A 159 24.41 -5.30 -1.93
CA ILE A 159 23.62 -6.29 -2.70
C ILE A 159 24.51 -7.08 -3.65
N ALA A 160 25.35 -6.39 -4.44
CA ALA A 160 26.23 -7.02 -5.41
C ALA A 160 27.30 -7.91 -4.74
N SER A 161 27.88 -7.47 -3.62
CA SER A 161 28.92 -8.22 -2.90
C SER A 161 28.42 -9.56 -2.35
N LEU A 162 27.13 -9.65 -2.05
CA LEU A 162 26.47 -10.86 -1.58
C LEU A 162 25.87 -11.71 -2.71
N GLY A 163 26.02 -11.27 -3.98
CA GLY A 163 25.48 -11.98 -5.14
C GLY A 163 23.95 -11.95 -5.21
N LEU A 164 23.31 -10.89 -4.70
CA LEU A 164 21.85 -10.78 -4.57
C LEU A 164 21.19 -9.82 -5.58
N ALA A 165 21.95 -9.29 -6.54
CA ALA A 165 21.48 -8.27 -7.49
C ALA A 165 20.39 -8.77 -8.47
N ASP A 166 20.26 -10.08 -8.65
CA ASP A 166 19.18 -10.71 -9.41
C ASP A 166 17.85 -10.75 -8.63
N ARG A 167 17.88 -10.54 -7.31
CA ARG A 167 16.71 -10.65 -6.43
C ARG A 167 16.33 -9.35 -5.74
N PHE A 168 17.31 -8.51 -5.41
CA PHE A 168 17.10 -7.28 -4.66
C PHE A 168 17.65 -6.08 -5.43
N TYR A 169 17.04 -4.92 -5.19
CA TYR A 169 17.44 -3.64 -5.76
C TYR A 169 17.04 -2.49 -4.84
N THR A 170 17.69 -1.35 -5.02
CA THR A 170 17.38 -0.13 -4.27
C THR A 170 16.36 0.74 -4.99
N VAL A 171 15.49 1.38 -4.22
CA VAL A 171 14.45 2.31 -4.67
C VAL A 171 14.61 3.62 -3.89
N PRO A 172 15.37 4.60 -4.43
CA PRO A 172 15.48 5.91 -3.81
C PRO A 172 14.21 6.74 -4.04
N THR A 173 13.64 7.28 -2.96
CA THR A 173 12.48 8.18 -2.98
C THR A 173 12.86 9.59 -2.50
N VAL A 174 11.90 10.50 -2.41
CA VAL A 174 12.13 11.89 -1.95
C VAL A 174 12.61 11.96 -0.50
N ILE A 175 12.23 10.98 0.34
CA ILE A 175 12.52 10.96 1.79
C ILE A 175 13.06 9.61 2.30
N SER A 176 13.20 8.60 1.44
CA SER A 176 13.67 7.27 1.84
C SER A 176 14.58 6.65 0.78
N ILE A 177 15.28 5.59 1.17
CA ILE A 177 15.86 4.60 0.26
C ILE A 177 15.37 3.24 0.73
N ASP A 178 14.57 2.58 -0.09
CA ASP A 178 14.08 1.24 0.17
C ASP A 178 14.94 0.20 -0.56
N LEU A 179 15.10 -0.98 0.03
CA LEU A 179 15.69 -2.16 -0.61
C LEU A 179 14.60 -3.21 -0.71
N GLU A 180 14.24 -3.56 -1.93
CA GLU A 180 13.06 -4.35 -2.23
C GLU A 180 13.43 -5.62 -2.99
N HIS A 181 12.66 -6.69 -2.78
CA HIS A 181 12.74 -7.87 -3.62
C HIS A 181 12.07 -7.58 -4.98
N ARG A 182 12.64 -8.07 -6.08
CA ARG A 182 12.15 -7.80 -7.45
C ARG A 182 10.74 -8.29 -7.74
N THR A 183 10.24 -9.23 -6.94
CA THR A 183 8.86 -9.75 -7.08
C THR A 183 7.88 -9.07 -6.13
N ALA A 184 8.35 -8.25 -5.18
CA ALA A 184 7.47 -7.43 -4.36
C ALA A 184 6.85 -6.34 -5.25
N GLY A 185 5.57 -6.07 -5.07
CA GLY A 185 4.84 -5.16 -5.94
C GLY A 185 3.34 -5.20 -5.69
N LYS A 186 2.65 -4.19 -6.22
CA LYS A 186 1.19 -4.08 -6.07
C LYS A 186 0.44 -5.22 -6.78
N ALA A 187 0.98 -5.78 -7.86
CA ALA A 187 0.46 -7.01 -8.49
C ALA A 187 0.52 -8.23 -7.55
N LEU A 188 1.64 -8.45 -6.85
CA LEU A 188 1.74 -9.54 -5.84
C LEU A 188 0.70 -9.35 -4.73
N GLY A 189 0.50 -8.10 -4.30
CA GLY A 189 -0.56 -7.78 -3.35
C GLY A 189 -1.97 -8.08 -3.88
N ALA A 190 -2.24 -7.83 -5.16
CA ALA A 190 -3.52 -8.16 -5.78
C ALA A 190 -3.77 -9.67 -5.86
N GLU A 191 -2.76 -10.44 -6.25
CA GLU A 191 -2.81 -11.91 -6.21
C GLU A 191 -3.17 -12.43 -4.83
N ARG A 192 -2.47 -11.91 -3.83
CA ARG A 192 -2.64 -12.29 -2.44
C ARG A 192 -4.00 -11.89 -1.90
N ALA A 193 -4.51 -10.72 -2.28
CA ALA A 193 -5.85 -10.26 -1.94
C ALA A 193 -6.92 -11.23 -2.43
N VAL A 194 -6.89 -11.62 -3.70
CA VAL A 194 -7.85 -12.57 -4.28
C VAL A 194 -7.77 -13.93 -3.58
N ARG A 195 -6.56 -14.41 -3.28
CA ARG A 195 -6.39 -15.67 -2.55
C ARG A 195 -7.01 -15.61 -1.15
N LEU A 196 -6.71 -14.57 -0.38
CA LEU A 196 -7.21 -14.38 0.99
C LEU A 196 -8.73 -14.23 1.04
N VAL A 197 -9.30 -13.53 0.07
CA VAL A 197 -10.77 -13.43 -0.08
C VAL A 197 -11.33 -14.81 -0.39
N GLY A 198 -10.76 -15.53 -1.35
CA GLY A 198 -11.20 -16.88 -1.75
C GLY A 198 -11.11 -17.94 -0.65
N GLU A 199 -10.18 -17.78 0.31
CA GLU A 199 -10.07 -18.63 1.50
C GLU A 199 -11.26 -18.45 2.46
N ARG A 200 -11.95 -17.31 2.44
CA ARG A 200 -13.04 -16.97 3.38
C ARG A 200 -14.42 -16.87 2.73
N MET A 201 -14.50 -16.47 1.48
CA MET A 201 -15.75 -16.18 0.78
C MET A 201 -15.60 -16.32 -0.74
N GLU A 202 -16.73 -16.27 -1.46
CA GLU A 202 -16.69 -16.22 -2.92
C GLU A 202 -16.06 -14.91 -3.39
N VAL A 203 -15.06 -15.00 -4.27
CA VAL A 203 -14.34 -13.83 -4.79
C VAL A 203 -15.28 -13.07 -5.73
N PRO A 204 -15.54 -11.77 -5.51
CA PRO A 204 -16.37 -10.97 -6.40
C PRO A 204 -15.72 -10.87 -7.78
N ARG A 205 -16.54 -10.84 -8.83
CA ARG A 205 -16.04 -10.70 -10.21
C ARG A 205 -15.59 -9.26 -10.51
N ARG A 206 -16.27 -8.26 -9.94
CA ARG A 206 -15.98 -6.83 -10.13
C ARG A 206 -15.08 -6.30 -9.02
N TRP A 207 -14.08 -5.52 -9.39
CA TRP A 207 -13.12 -4.92 -8.46
C TRP A 207 -12.87 -3.45 -8.75
N PHE A 208 -12.87 -2.66 -7.69
CA PHE A 208 -12.36 -1.29 -7.72
C PHE A 208 -11.01 -1.22 -7.04
N THR A 209 -10.09 -0.53 -7.68
CA THR A 209 -8.77 -0.21 -7.11
C THR A 209 -8.58 1.30 -7.07
N ALA A 210 -7.72 1.80 -6.18
CA ALA A 210 -7.39 3.23 -6.11
C ALA A 210 -5.90 3.41 -5.76
N GLY A 211 -5.25 4.40 -6.37
CA GLY A 211 -3.82 4.67 -6.17
C GLY A 211 -3.37 6.06 -6.63
N ASP A 212 -2.26 6.52 -6.05
CA ASP A 212 -1.63 7.82 -6.32
C ASP A 212 -0.25 7.67 -7.00
N SER A 213 0.10 6.48 -7.45
CA SER A 213 1.37 6.20 -8.10
C SER A 213 1.21 5.33 -9.36
N HIS A 214 2.23 5.31 -10.20
CA HIS A 214 2.23 4.41 -11.37
C HIS A 214 2.15 2.93 -10.97
N GLY A 215 2.75 2.55 -9.84
CA GLY A 215 2.76 1.15 -9.39
C GLY A 215 1.38 0.65 -9.00
N ASP A 216 0.42 1.53 -8.69
CA ASP A 216 -0.91 1.10 -8.27
C ASP A 216 -1.77 0.57 -9.42
N TYR A 217 -1.43 0.92 -10.67
CA TYR A 217 -2.02 0.33 -11.86
C TYR A 217 -1.81 -1.18 -11.92
N ASP A 218 -0.72 -1.68 -11.35
CA ASP A 218 -0.39 -3.11 -11.33
C ASP A 218 -1.46 -3.93 -10.58
N MET A 219 -2.21 -3.32 -9.64
CA MET A 219 -3.33 -3.99 -8.98
C MET A 219 -4.44 -4.32 -9.98
N ALA A 220 -4.86 -3.32 -10.75
CA ALA A 220 -5.93 -3.46 -11.73
C ALA A 220 -5.49 -4.28 -12.95
N ALA A 221 -4.23 -4.15 -13.37
CA ALA A 221 -3.64 -4.96 -14.42
C ALA A 221 -3.66 -6.44 -14.05
N TRP A 222 -3.17 -6.79 -12.85
CA TRP A 222 -3.17 -8.17 -12.39
C TRP A 222 -4.59 -8.75 -12.30
N LEU A 223 -5.55 -7.98 -11.75
CA LEU A 223 -6.95 -8.39 -11.67
C LEU A 223 -7.55 -8.64 -13.06
N HIS A 224 -7.30 -7.74 -14.01
CA HIS A 224 -7.77 -7.88 -15.38
C HIS A 224 -7.19 -9.12 -16.06
N ASP A 225 -5.87 -9.32 -15.97
CA ASP A 225 -5.18 -10.47 -16.57
C ASP A 225 -5.64 -11.80 -15.95
N ALA A 226 -6.01 -11.79 -14.66
CA ALA A 226 -6.61 -12.92 -13.96
C ALA A 226 -8.11 -13.14 -14.29
N GLY A 227 -8.72 -12.31 -15.13
CA GLY A 227 -10.09 -12.46 -15.64
C GLY A 227 -11.18 -11.73 -14.85
N TYR A 228 -10.81 -10.84 -13.92
CA TYR A 228 -11.74 -10.00 -13.16
C TYR A 228 -12.08 -8.69 -13.89
N ASP A 229 -13.27 -8.15 -13.61
CA ASP A 229 -13.69 -6.85 -14.13
C ASP A 229 -13.11 -5.74 -13.25
N ALA A 230 -11.91 -5.26 -13.60
CA ALA A 230 -11.19 -4.24 -12.84
C ALA A 230 -11.51 -2.81 -13.31
N THR A 231 -11.69 -1.90 -12.35
CA THR A 231 -11.72 -0.46 -12.58
C THR A 231 -10.73 0.21 -11.63
N HIS A 232 -9.83 1.06 -12.17
CA HIS A 232 -8.82 1.78 -11.39
C HIS A 232 -9.19 3.24 -11.22
N LEU A 233 -9.21 3.73 -9.99
CA LEU A 233 -9.31 5.14 -9.65
C LEU A 233 -7.90 5.72 -9.55
N ASP A 234 -7.52 6.50 -10.56
CA ASP A 234 -6.25 7.23 -10.62
C ASP A 234 -6.43 8.61 -9.99
N VAL A 235 -5.84 8.80 -8.80
CA VAL A 235 -5.86 10.09 -8.08
C VAL A 235 -4.54 10.86 -8.20
N ARG A 236 -3.67 10.48 -9.14
CA ARG A 236 -2.37 11.13 -9.32
C ARG A 236 -2.52 12.62 -9.64
N PRO A 237 -1.69 13.48 -9.02
CA PRO A 237 -1.75 14.92 -9.26
C PRO A 237 -1.28 15.36 -10.63
N SER A 238 -0.50 14.51 -11.31
CA SER A 238 0.15 14.86 -12.57
C SER A 238 0.51 13.63 -13.39
N GLY A 239 1.07 13.86 -14.58
CA GLY A 239 1.43 12.83 -15.54
C GLY A 239 0.24 12.35 -16.36
N ASP A 240 0.51 11.68 -17.47
CA ASP A 240 -0.54 11.18 -18.35
C ASP A 240 -1.15 9.89 -17.79
N GLN A 241 -2.38 9.60 -18.22
CA GLN A 241 -3.00 8.31 -17.97
C GLN A 241 -2.32 7.27 -18.88
N PRO A 242 -1.79 6.15 -18.34
CA PRO A 242 -1.30 5.04 -19.14
C PRO A 242 -2.41 4.46 -20.02
N GLU A 243 -2.03 3.93 -21.17
CA GLU A 243 -2.92 3.11 -21.99
C GLU A 243 -3.14 1.76 -21.29
N THR A 244 -4.40 1.39 -21.01
CA THR A 244 -4.76 0.21 -20.23
C THR A 244 -5.88 -0.58 -20.90
N ALA A 245 -5.90 -1.90 -20.67
CA ALA A 245 -6.98 -2.78 -21.15
C ALA A 245 -8.22 -2.80 -20.21
N PHE A 246 -8.11 -2.17 -19.04
CA PHE A 246 -9.17 -2.03 -18.04
C PHE A 246 -9.63 -0.57 -17.92
N THR A 247 -10.80 -0.37 -17.28
CA THR A 247 -11.37 0.95 -17.08
C THR A 247 -10.56 1.76 -16.08
N VAL A 248 -10.26 3.02 -16.41
CA VAL A 248 -9.64 3.97 -15.50
C VAL A 248 -10.59 5.15 -15.30
N LEU A 249 -10.87 5.45 -14.04
CA LEU A 249 -11.54 6.66 -13.60
C LEU A 249 -10.44 7.62 -13.16
N ARG A 250 -10.29 8.74 -13.86
CA ARG A 250 -9.26 9.72 -13.55
C ARG A 250 -9.88 11.07 -13.27
N GLU A 251 -9.59 11.60 -12.08
CA GLU A 251 -9.86 12.98 -11.71
C GLU A 251 -8.55 13.58 -11.21
N ILE A 252 -8.24 14.81 -11.65
CA ILE A 252 -7.00 15.47 -11.22
C ILE A 252 -7.31 16.23 -9.93
N PRO A 253 -6.60 15.94 -8.81
CA PRO A 253 -6.83 16.62 -7.54
C PRO A 253 -6.59 18.12 -7.65
N THR A 254 -7.51 18.93 -7.13
CA THR A 254 -7.35 20.38 -7.03
C THR A 254 -6.77 20.75 -5.68
N PHE A 255 -5.49 21.12 -5.64
CA PHE A 255 -4.78 21.56 -4.43
C PHE A 255 -5.19 22.97 -3.99
N ALA A 256 -6.43 23.17 -3.58
CA ALA A 256 -6.87 24.45 -3.00
C ALA A 256 -6.27 24.65 -1.58
N GLU A 257 -5.94 23.56 -0.87
CA GLU A 257 -5.48 23.60 0.52
C GLU A 257 -4.33 22.61 0.83
N GLY A 258 -3.62 22.11 -0.19
CA GLY A 258 -2.49 21.19 0.00
C GLY A 258 -2.85 19.71 0.24
N HIS A 259 -4.13 19.35 0.08
CA HIS A 259 -4.67 18.00 0.18
C HIS A 259 -5.76 17.84 -0.88
N ALA A 260 -5.79 16.74 -1.65
CA ALA A 260 -6.87 16.52 -2.61
C ALA A 260 -7.05 15.09 -3.16
N GLU A 261 -6.06 14.20 -3.02
CA GLU A 261 -6.16 12.81 -3.52
C GLU A 261 -7.24 12.00 -2.78
N ASP A 262 -7.31 12.19 -1.46
CA ASP A 262 -8.28 11.55 -0.57
C ASP A 262 -9.71 12.08 -0.79
N ASP A 263 -9.88 13.35 -1.20
CA ASP A 263 -11.20 13.94 -1.52
C ASP A 263 -11.87 13.23 -2.71
N ILE A 264 -11.09 12.93 -3.76
CA ILE A 264 -11.57 12.18 -4.92
C ILE A 264 -12.03 10.78 -4.49
N THR A 265 -11.19 10.09 -3.73
CA THR A 265 -11.49 8.73 -3.27
C THR A 265 -12.70 8.71 -2.35
N ALA A 266 -12.85 9.68 -1.44
CA ALA A 266 -14.02 9.81 -0.59
C ALA A 266 -15.32 9.93 -1.41
N SER A 267 -15.32 10.76 -2.46
CA SER A 267 -16.45 10.92 -3.38
C SER A 267 -16.82 9.60 -4.07
N TYR A 268 -15.83 8.83 -4.54
CA TYR A 268 -16.08 7.54 -5.17
C TYR A 268 -16.52 6.45 -4.18
N LEU A 269 -15.97 6.42 -2.96
CA LEU A 269 -16.43 5.51 -1.92
C LEU A 269 -17.91 5.74 -1.58
N THR A 270 -18.34 7.00 -1.47
CA THR A 270 -19.76 7.33 -1.28
C THR A 270 -20.61 6.83 -2.45
N ARG A 271 -20.15 7.00 -3.70
CA ARG A 271 -20.86 6.51 -4.90
C ARG A 271 -20.96 4.98 -4.92
N TRP A 272 -19.86 4.27 -4.67
CA TRP A 272 -19.84 2.82 -4.65
C TRP A 272 -20.69 2.27 -3.50
N ARG A 273 -20.64 2.88 -2.32
CA ARG A 273 -21.54 2.55 -1.21
C ARG A 273 -23.01 2.69 -1.62
N ALA A 274 -23.38 3.73 -2.37
CA ALA A 274 -24.75 3.93 -2.82
C ALA A 274 -25.23 2.81 -3.77
N GLU A 275 -24.33 2.13 -4.50
CA GLU A 275 -24.69 0.96 -5.32
C GLU A 275 -25.17 -0.23 -4.49
N LEU A 276 -24.84 -0.29 -3.20
CA LEU A 276 -25.26 -1.37 -2.29
C LEU A 276 -26.66 -1.17 -1.70
N ALA A 277 -27.21 0.05 -1.80
CA ALA A 277 -28.52 0.40 -1.28
C ALA A 277 -29.68 0.07 -2.24
N VAL A 278 -29.36 -0.55 -3.38
CA VAL A 278 -30.29 -0.89 -4.48
C VAL A 278 -30.71 -2.35 -4.43
#